data_AF-A0A7X6SQJ2-F1
#
_entry.id   AF-A0A7X6SQJ2-F1
#
_cell.length_a   1.000
_cell.length_b   1.000
_cell.length_c   1.000
_cell.angle_alpha   90.00
_cell.angle_beta   90.00
_cell.angle_gamma   90.00
#
_symmetry.space_group_name_H-M   'P 1'
#
loop_
_entity.id
_entity.type
_entity.pdbx_description
1 polymer ?
#
loop_
_entity_poly.entity_id
_entity_poly.type
_entity_poly.pdbx_seq_one_letter_code
_entity_poly.pdbx_strand_id
1 'polypeptide(L)'
;MYLYPLWIRLWHALNAILIIILIITGISMQYTDKSNLVFIIDFAAAVKWHNITAVILVISYVFFLTMNIVSGNARYYRISRKNLFSELDKQFRY
;
A
#
# COMPACT_ATOMS: atom_id res chain seq x y z
N MET A 1 -5.14 -25.34 -0.24
CA MET A 1 -5.24 -24.36 0.85
C MET A 1 -5.19 -22.97 0.24
N TYR A 2 -6.23 -22.15 0.41
CA TYR A 2 -6.15 -20.72 0.03
C TYR A 2 -5.25 -20.03 1.06
N LEU A 3 -4.01 -19.74 0.67
CA LEU A 3 -2.95 -19.24 1.56
C LEU A 3 -3.26 -17.85 2.18
N TYR A 4 -4.23 -17.12 1.62
CA TYR A 4 -4.66 -15.80 2.10
C TYR A 4 -6.18 -15.64 2.03
N PRO A 5 -6.80 -15.04 3.07
CA PRO A 5 -8.24 -14.78 3.07
C PRO A 5 -8.62 -13.78 1.98
N LEU A 6 -9.80 -13.99 1.37
CA LEU A 6 -10.29 -13.22 0.21
C LEU A 6 -10.28 -11.70 0.47
N TRP A 7 -10.66 -11.28 1.69
CA TRP A 7 -10.73 -9.86 2.06
C TRP A 7 -9.37 -9.15 2.04
N ILE A 8 -8.27 -9.84 2.44
CA ILE A 8 -6.92 -9.25 2.43
C ILE A 8 -6.48 -8.97 0.98
N ARG A 9 -6.85 -9.83 0.04
CA ARG A 9 -6.52 -9.64 -1.37
C ARG A 9 -7.27 -8.48 -1.99
N LEU A 10 -8.56 -8.34 -1.68
CA LEU A 10 -9.36 -7.19 -2.12
C LEU A 10 -8.80 -5.89 -1.55
N TRP A 11 -8.45 -5.88 -0.26
CA TRP A 11 -7.79 -4.74 0.37
C TRP A 11 -6.46 -4.38 -0.31
N HIS A 12 -5.64 -5.39 -0.62
CA HIS A 12 -4.36 -5.18 -1.29
C HIS A 12 -4.53 -4.63 -2.72
N ALA A 13 -5.48 -5.15 -3.49
CA ALA A 13 -5.79 -4.66 -4.83
C ALA A 13 -6.28 -3.20 -4.80
N LEU A 14 -7.13 -2.85 -3.83
CA LEU A 14 -7.58 -1.48 -3.60
C LEU A 14 -6.40 -0.55 -3.28
N ASN A 15 -5.49 -0.96 -2.39
CA ASN A 15 -4.29 -0.17 -2.08
C ASN A 15 -3.38 0.01 -3.29
N ALA A 16 -3.19 -1.02 -4.12
CA ALA A 16 -2.39 -0.92 -5.33
C ALA A 16 -2.93 0.18 -6.24
N ILE A 17 -4.25 0.23 -6.43
CA ILE A 17 -4.91 1.29 -7.22
C ILE A 17 -4.70 2.67 -6.60
N LEU A 18 -4.90 2.82 -5.28
CA LEU A 18 -4.70 4.09 -4.59
C LEU A 18 -3.26 4.59 -4.68
N ILE A 19 -2.26 3.70 -4.54
CA ILE A 19 -0.84 4.04 -4.65
C ILE A 19 -0.51 4.51 -6.07
N ILE A 20 -1.03 3.85 -7.10
CA ILE A 20 -0.84 4.27 -8.50
C ILE A 20 -1.39 5.70 -8.70
N ILE A 21 -2.57 6.00 -8.18
CA ILE A 21 -3.15 7.35 -8.25
C ILE A 21 -2.28 8.37 -7.52
N LEU A 22 -1.74 8.04 -6.34
CA LEU A 22 -0.83 8.91 -5.58
C LEU A 22 0.48 9.17 -6.33
N ILE A 23 1.05 8.17 -6.99
CA ILE A 23 2.26 8.32 -7.81
C ILE A 23 1.98 9.26 -8.98
N ILE A 24 0.91 9.03 -9.74
CA ILE A 24 0.56 9.84 -10.92
C ILE A 24 0.31 11.30 -10.53
N THR A 25 -0.51 11.53 -9.49
CA THR A 25 -0.82 12.87 -9.01
C THR A 25 0.41 13.55 -8.38
N GLY A 26 1.25 12.80 -7.66
CA GLY A 26 2.50 13.30 -7.07
C GLY A 26 3.52 13.74 -8.11
N ILE A 27 3.71 12.94 -9.17
CA ILE A 27 4.54 13.32 -10.33
C ILE A 27 3.96 14.57 -11.00
N SER A 28 2.65 14.61 -11.22
CA SER A 28 2.00 15.76 -11.87
C SER A 28 2.23 17.06 -11.09
N MET A 29 2.13 17.02 -9.75
CA MET A 29 2.42 18.18 -8.89
C MET A 29 3.90 18.59 -8.90
N GLN A 30 4.83 17.63 -8.92
CA GLN A 30 6.27 17.90 -8.89
C GLN A 30 6.78 18.60 -10.15
N TYR A 31 6.14 18.36 -11.30
CA TYR A 31 6.64 18.83 -12.61
C TYR A 31 5.81 19.94 -13.28
N THR A 32 4.84 20.55 -12.56
CA THR A 32 3.90 21.60 -13.04
C THR A 32 4.51 22.78 -13.79
N ASP A 33 5.77 23.13 -13.51
CA ASP A 33 6.40 24.34 -14.06
C ASP A 33 7.35 24.08 -15.25
N LYS A 34 7.58 22.81 -15.62
CA LYS A 34 8.49 22.48 -16.73
C LYS A 34 7.70 22.36 -18.02
N SER A 35 8.05 23.23 -18.98
CA SER A 35 7.46 23.42 -20.30
C SER A 35 7.39 22.21 -21.24
N ASN A 36 7.42 20.96 -20.74
CA ASN A 36 7.41 19.74 -21.52
C ASN A 36 6.67 18.58 -20.80
N LEU A 37 5.52 18.21 -21.37
CA LEU A 37 5.11 16.84 -21.73
C LEU A 37 5.01 15.74 -20.64
N VAL A 38 4.78 16.05 -19.36
CA VAL A 38 4.37 15.02 -18.37
C VAL A 38 3.15 15.46 -17.56
N PHE A 39 2.22 16.20 -18.16
CA PHE A 39 0.93 16.49 -17.53
C PHE A 39 -0.09 15.43 -17.91
N ILE A 40 -0.33 14.51 -16.99
CA ILE A 40 -1.49 13.61 -17.08
C ILE A 40 -2.75 14.36 -16.59
N ILE A 41 -2.60 15.31 -15.66
CA ILE A 41 -3.70 16.03 -14.99
C ILE A 41 -3.25 17.47 -14.64
N ASP A 42 -4.17 18.43 -14.66
CA ASP A 42 -3.96 19.81 -14.17
C ASP A 42 -3.54 19.85 -12.69
N PHE A 43 -2.76 20.85 -12.28
CA PHE A 43 -2.20 20.96 -10.93
C PHE A 43 -3.28 21.00 -9.84
N ALA A 44 -4.30 21.82 -10.02
CA ALA A 44 -5.37 21.95 -9.03
C ALA A 44 -6.14 20.62 -8.86
N ALA A 45 -6.36 19.91 -9.98
CA ALA A 45 -6.96 18.59 -9.97
C ALA A 45 -6.02 17.54 -9.34
N ALA A 46 -4.72 17.58 -9.62
CA ALA A 46 -3.73 16.68 -9.05
C ALA A 46 -3.68 16.81 -7.52
N VAL A 47 -3.64 18.03 -6.98
CA VAL A 47 -3.68 18.29 -5.53
C VAL A 47 -4.95 17.73 -4.90
N LYS A 48 -6.12 18.01 -5.50
CA LYS A 48 -7.41 17.55 -4.99
C LYS A 48 -7.47 16.02 -4.92
N TRP A 49 -7.13 15.35 -6.02
CA TRP A 49 -7.17 13.89 -6.08
C TRP A 49 -6.12 13.24 -5.20
N HIS A 50 -4.90 13.79 -5.14
CA HIS A 50 -3.85 13.29 -4.26
C HIS A 50 -4.30 13.28 -2.79
N ASN A 51 -4.87 14.39 -2.31
CA ASN A 51 -5.32 14.52 -0.93
C ASN A 51 -6.47 13.56 -0.60
N ILE A 52 -7.47 13.45 -1.48
CA ILE A 52 -8.60 12.53 -1.30
C ILE A 52 -8.08 11.08 -1.25
N THR A 53 -7.24 10.70 -2.20
CA THR A 53 -6.67 9.35 -2.29
C THR A 53 -5.79 9.05 -1.07
N ALA A 54 -4.99 10.01 -0.60
CA ALA A 54 -4.17 9.85 0.59
C ALA A 54 -5.03 9.60 1.85
N VAL A 55 -6.11 10.36 2.04
CA VAL A 55 -7.03 10.16 3.17
C VAL A 55 -7.70 8.79 3.10
N ILE A 56 -8.18 8.38 1.92
CA ILE A 56 -8.79 7.05 1.72
C ILE A 56 -7.76 5.96 2.03
N LEU A 57 -6.51 6.11 1.59
CA LEU A 57 -5.44 5.15 1.86
C LEU A 57 -5.18 5.03 3.37
N VAL A 58 -5.08 6.14 4.08
CA VAL A 58 -4.86 6.13 5.54
C VAL A 58 -6.00 5.41 6.25
N ILE A 59 -7.26 5.73 5.92
CA ILE A 59 -8.43 5.05 6.50
C ILE A 59 -8.42 3.55 6.19
N SER A 60 -8.09 3.19 4.94
CA SER A 60 -7.95 1.80 4.49
C SER A 60 -6.92 1.03 5.34
N TYR A 61 -5.78 1.65 5.64
CA TYR A 61 -4.75 1.04 6.49
C TYR A 61 -5.15 0.92 7.96
N VAL A 62 -5.86 1.92 8.50
CA VAL A 62 -6.40 1.85 9.88
C VAL A 62 -7.40 0.70 9.99
N PHE A 63 -8.28 0.54 9.00
CA PHE A 63 -9.23 -0.57 8.96
C PHE A 63 -8.50 -1.93 8.88
N PHE A 64 -7.51 -2.06 8.00
CA PHE A 64 -6.73 -3.29 7.89
C PHE A 64 -5.99 -3.65 9.17
N LEU A 65 -5.38 -2.68 9.84
CA LEU A 65 -4.69 -2.89 11.10
C LEU A 65 -5.69 -3.37 12.16
N THR A 66 -6.82 -2.68 12.29
CA THR A 66 -7.88 -3.03 13.26
C THR A 66 -8.41 -4.44 13.01
N MET A 67 -8.72 -4.78 11.76
CA MET A 67 -9.21 -6.10 11.38
C MET A 67 -8.18 -7.20 11.62
N ASN A 68 -6.88 -6.98 11.37
CA ASN A 68 -5.84 -7.96 11.66
C ASN A 68 -5.63 -8.17 13.17
N ILE A 69 -5.80 -7.13 13.99
CA ILE A 69 -5.74 -7.24 15.44
C ILE A 69 -6.95 -8.01 15.97
N VAL A 70 -8.17 -7.62 15.59
CA VAL A 70 -9.42 -8.24 16.06
C VAL A 70 -9.54 -9.70 15.62
N SER A 71 -9.13 -10.03 14.39
CA SER A 71 -9.17 -11.42 13.90
C SER A 71 -8.11 -12.34 14.50
N GLY A 72 -7.22 -11.84 15.38
CA GLY A 72 -6.12 -12.61 15.96
C GLY A 72 -5.02 -12.98 14.96
N ASN A 73 -5.12 -12.51 13.70
CA ASN A 73 -4.18 -12.79 12.63
C ASN A 73 -2.81 -12.13 12.88
N ALA A 74 -2.76 -11.12 13.75
CA ALA A 74 -1.52 -10.55 14.29
C ALA A 74 -0.56 -11.60 14.89
N ARG A 75 -1.07 -12.74 15.38
CA ARG A 75 -0.25 -13.82 15.94
C ARG A 75 0.68 -14.47 14.91
N TYR A 76 0.30 -14.49 13.62
CA TYR A 76 1.13 -15.02 12.53
C TYR A 76 2.26 -14.08 12.10
N TYR A 77 2.18 -12.79 12.44
CA TYR A 77 3.25 -11.81 12.20
C TYR A 77 4.29 -11.75 13.32
N ARG A 78 4.14 -12.58 14.36
CA ARG A 78 5.09 -12.64 15.48
C ARG A 78 6.29 -13.50 15.10
N ILE A 79 7.29 -12.88 14.48
CA ILE A 79 8.55 -13.55 14.15
C ILE A 79 9.31 -13.90 15.44
N SER A 80 9.55 -15.19 15.66
CA SER A 80 10.40 -15.68 16.74
C SER A 80 11.85 -15.31 16.46
N ARG A 81 12.40 -14.36 17.22
CA ARG A 81 13.79 -13.87 17.02
C ARG A 81 14.87 -14.91 17.28
N LYS A 82 14.53 -16.08 17.83
CA LYS A 82 15.51 -17.11 18.21
C LYS A 82 16.19 -17.79 17.01
N ASN A 83 15.51 -17.92 15.86
CA ASN A 83 16.03 -18.65 14.69
C ASN A 83 15.96 -17.86 13.37
N LEU A 84 15.76 -16.54 13.43
CA LEU A 84 15.58 -15.66 12.27
C LEU A 84 16.56 -15.93 11.12
N PHE A 85 17.87 -15.94 11.41
CA PHE A 85 18.89 -16.13 10.37
C PHE A 85 18.93 -17.55 9.80
N SER A 86 18.69 -18.57 10.62
CA SER A 86 18.64 -19.97 10.15
C SER A 86 17.41 -20.25 9.29
N GLU A 87 16.28 -19.62 9.58
CA GLU A 87 15.06 -19.74 8.79
C GLU A 87 15.15 -18.96 7.48
N LEU A 88 15.81 -17.78 7.48
CA LEU A 88 16.08 -17.00 6.26
C LEU A 88 17.01 -17.74 5.30
N ASP A 89 18.08 -18.37 5.79
CA ASP A 89 18.99 -19.17 4.95
C ASP A 89 18.27 -20.37 4.32
N LYS A 90 17.37 -21.03 5.07
CA LYS A 90 16.50 -22.09 4.53
C LYS A 90 15.52 -21.56 3.47
N GLN A 91 14.88 -20.42 3.70
CA GLN A 91 13.97 -19.80 2.73
C GLN A 91 14.67 -19.27 1.48
N PHE A 92 15.95 -18.89 1.57
CA PHE A 92 16.71 -18.45 0.40
C PHE A 92 17.11 -19.62 -0.52
N ARG A 93 17.25 -20.81 0.07
CA ARG A 93 17.73 -22.02 -0.63
C ARG A 93 16.60 -22.83 -1.30
N TYR A 94 15.33 -22.58 -0.97
CA TYR A 94 14.13 -23.22 -1.54
C TYR A 94 13.20 -22.20 -2.18
#